data_AF-A0A811Q1A0-F1
#
_entry.id   AF-A0A811Q1A0-F1
#
_cell.length_a   1.000
_cell.length_b   1.000
_cell.length_c   1.000
_cell.angle_alpha   90.00
_cell.angle_beta   90.00
_cell.angle_gamma   90.00
#
_symmetry.space_group_name_H-M   'P 1'
#
loop_
_entity.id
_entity.type
_entity.pdbx_description
1 polymer ?
#
loop_
_entity_poly.entity_id
_entity_poly.type
_entity_poly.pdbx_seq_one_letter_code
_entity_poly.pdbx_strand_id
1 'polypeptide(L)'
;MQHQNIVRLLGYCHEPQKKVIEHSGRYIIVDVVESMLYYEYVPNGNLDSIFSVRETWTDEHIASKHSALLDAGSLQEVRTCIEIGLKCVDVDQNKRPSIVEIVDKLNGRHAP
;
A
#
# COMPACT_ATOMS: atom_id res chain seq x y z
N MET A 1 18.98 -2.31 8.16
CA MET A 1 18.84 -3.16 6.95
C MET A 1 18.50 -2.26 5.75
N GLN A 2 19.14 -2.42 4.59
CA GLN A 2 18.77 -1.74 3.33
C GLN A 2 17.83 -2.65 2.53
N HIS A 3 16.63 -2.17 2.18
CA HIS A 3 15.66 -2.97 1.43
C HIS A 3 15.53 -2.45 0.00
N GLN A 4 15.81 -3.33 -0.98
CA GLN A 4 15.94 -2.98 -2.40
C GLN A 4 14.65 -2.55 -3.12
N ASN A 5 13.52 -2.51 -2.42
CA ASN A 5 12.21 -2.23 -3.01
C ASN A 5 11.49 -1.04 -2.35
N ILE A 6 12.21 -0.18 -1.64
CA ILE A 6 11.63 1.06 -1.14
C ILE A 6 11.71 2.11 -2.25
N VAL A 7 10.55 2.48 -2.76
CA VAL A 7 10.40 3.48 -3.81
C VAL A 7 9.51 4.61 -3.32
N ARG A 8 9.84 5.85 -3.71
CA ARG A 8 9.04 7.03 -3.44
C ARG A 8 8.27 7.39 -4.71
N LEU A 9 6.93 7.48 -4.62
CA LEU A 9 6.13 7.98 -5.73
C LEU A 9 6.44 9.48 -5.93
N LEU A 10 6.99 9.82 -7.09
CA LEU A 10 7.29 11.19 -7.48
C LEU A 10 6.16 11.84 -8.28
N GLY A 11 5.40 11.03 -9.02
CA GLY A 11 4.34 11.55 -9.87
C GLY A 11 3.43 10.46 -10.41
N TYR A 12 2.22 10.89 -10.77
CA TYR A 12 1.19 10.06 -11.38
C TYR A 12 0.69 10.79 -12.63
N CYS A 13 0.73 10.10 -13.76
CA CYS A 13 0.12 10.55 -15.01
C CYS A 13 -1.05 9.62 -15.33
N HIS A 14 -2.19 10.20 -15.63
CA HIS A 14 -3.41 9.49 -16.01
C HIS A 14 -4.02 10.17 -17.21
N GLU A 15 -3.87 9.54 -18.37
CA GLU A 15 -4.35 10.10 -19.63
C GLU A 15 -5.37 9.14 -20.27
N PRO A 16 -6.66 9.50 -20.25
CA PRO A 16 -7.66 8.79 -21.01
C PRO A 16 -7.53 9.13 -22.50
N GLN A 17 -7.38 8.12 -23.33
CA GLN A 17 -7.25 8.23 -24.79
C GLN A 17 -8.38 7.49 -25.49
N LYS A 18 -8.92 8.05 -26.57
CA LYS A 18 -9.87 7.34 -27.44
C LYS A 18 -9.10 6.53 -28.47
N LYS A 19 -9.25 5.21 -28.46
CA LYS A 19 -8.65 4.31 -29.47
C LYS A 19 -9.74 3.62 -30.27
N VAL A 20 -9.51 3.47 -31.58
CA VAL A 20 -10.35 2.63 -32.44
C VAL A 20 -9.79 1.22 -32.38
N ILE A 21 -10.60 0.25 -31.95
CA ILE A 21 -10.22 -1.17 -31.90
C ILE A 21 -11.17 -2.01 -32.74
N GLU A 22 -10.65 -3.08 -33.35
CA GLU A 22 -11.47 -4.07 -34.03
C GLU A 22 -12.02 -5.07 -33.01
N HIS A 23 -13.34 -5.27 -33.01
CA HIS A 23 -14.02 -6.28 -32.22
C HIS A 23 -15.07 -6.99 -33.08
N SER A 24 -14.83 -8.26 -33.39
CA SER A 24 -15.72 -9.10 -34.21
C SER A 24 -16.01 -8.50 -35.59
N GLY A 25 -14.97 -8.03 -36.30
CA GLY A 25 -15.09 -7.42 -37.64
C GLY A 25 -15.73 -6.04 -37.67
N ARG A 26 -15.98 -5.41 -36.51
CA ARG A 26 -16.48 -4.03 -36.39
C ARG A 26 -15.46 -3.16 -35.67
N TYR A 27 -15.31 -1.92 -36.12
CA TYR A 27 -14.47 -0.93 -35.46
C TYR A 27 -15.29 -0.14 -34.43
N ILE A 28 -14.85 -0.15 -33.18
CA ILE A 28 -15.47 0.57 -32.06
C ILE A 28 -14.48 1.55 -31.45
N ILE A 29 -14.99 2.70 -30.97
CA ILE A 29 -14.19 3.67 -30.21
C ILE A 29 -14.30 3.30 -28.74
N VAL A 30 -13.16 3.10 -28.09
CA VAL A 30 -13.09 2.82 -26.65
C VAL A 30 -12.20 3.85 -25.97
N ASP A 31 -12.57 4.22 -24.74
CA ASP A 31 -11.70 4.99 -23.86
C ASP A 31 -10.69 4.01 -23.23
N VAL A 32 -9.42 4.17 -23.60
CA VAL A 32 -8.29 3.45 -23.01
C VAL A 32 -7.60 4.38 -22.03
N VAL A 33 -7.47 3.93 -20.80
CA VAL A 33 -6.73 4.66 -19.78
C VAL A 33 -5.30 4.15 -19.76
N GLU A 34 -4.36 5.04 -20.06
CA GLU A 34 -2.93 4.78 -19.81
C GLU A 34 -2.50 5.52 -18.55
N SER A 35 -2.03 4.75 -17.57
CA SER A 35 -1.55 5.27 -16.29
C SER A 35 -0.07 5.00 -16.17
N MET A 36 0.73 6.05 -15.96
CA MET A 36 2.16 5.94 -15.66
C MET A 36 2.41 6.38 -14.22
N LEU A 37 3.14 5.54 -13.49
CA LEU A 37 3.60 5.83 -12.14
C LEU A 37 5.10 6.09 -12.19
N TYR A 38 5.51 7.28 -11.76
CA TYR A 38 6.91 7.68 -11.73
C TYR A 38 7.45 7.54 -10.32
N TYR A 39 8.44 6.67 -10.14
CA TYR A 39 9.03 6.35 -8.85
C TYR A 39 10.51 6.70 -8.81
N GLU A 40 10.95 7.19 -7.65
CA GLU A 40 12.37 7.26 -7.31
C GLU A 40 12.73 6.04 -6.48
N TYR A 41 13.80 5.34 -6.88
CA TYR A 41 14.43 4.37 -6.02
C TYR A 41 15.12 5.10 -4.88
N VAL A 42 14.81 4.75 -3.64
CA VAL A 42 15.40 5.38 -2.46
C VAL A 42 16.41 4.40 -1.84
N PRO A 43 17.65 4.33 -2.36
CA PRO A 43 18.70 3.58 -1.69
C PRO A 43 18.91 4.27 -0.34
N ASN A 44 18.60 3.57 0.76
CA ASN A 44 18.59 4.06 2.15
C ASN A 44 17.29 4.68 2.68
N GLY A 45 16.11 4.38 2.11
CA GLY A 45 14.86 4.54 2.85
C GLY A 45 14.99 3.85 4.22
N ASN A 46 14.90 4.61 5.32
CA ASN A 46 15.29 4.08 6.62
C ASN A 46 14.21 3.12 7.18
N LEU A 47 14.54 1.83 7.23
CA LEU A 47 13.74 0.81 7.90
C LEU A 47 13.89 0.83 9.44
N ASP A 48 14.80 1.61 10.03
CA ASP A 48 14.99 1.67 11.49
C ASP A 48 13.71 2.13 12.22
N SER A 49 12.88 2.94 11.56
CA SER A 49 11.54 3.26 12.06
C SER A 49 10.63 2.03 12.08
N ILE A 50 10.74 1.14 11.09
CA ILE A 50 10.02 -0.14 11.02
C ILE A 50 10.53 -1.13 12.07
N PHE A 51 11.85 -1.17 12.34
CA PHE A 51 12.40 -1.96 13.46
C PHE A 51 11.89 -1.44 14.79
N SER A 52 11.93 -0.12 14.98
CA SER A 52 11.38 0.53 16.17
C SER A 52 9.91 0.20 16.34
N VAL A 53 9.11 0.32 15.28
CA VAL A 53 7.70 -0.11 15.28
C VAL A 53 7.60 -1.57 15.70
N ARG A 54 8.36 -2.50 15.08
CA ARG A 54 8.34 -3.94 15.43
C ARG A 54 8.62 -4.23 16.90
N GLU A 55 9.52 -3.49 17.53
CA GLU A 55 9.97 -3.74 18.91
C GLU A 55 9.11 -3.00 19.95
N THR A 56 8.52 -1.84 19.63
CA THR A 56 7.95 -0.94 20.64
C THR A 56 6.45 -0.67 20.52
N TRP A 57 5.78 -1.18 19.48
CA TRP A 57 4.36 -0.90 19.29
C TRP A 57 3.47 -1.79 20.17
N THR A 58 2.68 -1.16 21.05
CA THR A 58 1.58 -1.80 21.81
C THR A 58 0.33 -0.95 21.68
N ASP A 59 -0.83 -1.51 22.03
CA ASP A 59 -2.10 -0.76 22.03
C ASP A 59 -2.01 0.48 22.93
N GLU A 60 -1.29 0.40 24.06
CA GLU A 60 -1.02 1.53 24.95
C GLU A 60 -0.10 2.58 24.32
N HIS A 61 0.92 2.16 23.56
CA HIS A 61 1.81 3.08 22.85
C HIS A 61 1.06 3.85 21.76
N ILE A 62 0.20 3.15 21.00
CA ILE A 62 -0.64 3.79 19.97
C ILE A 62 -1.61 4.77 20.63
N ALA A 63 -2.32 4.35 21.68
CA ALA A 63 -3.25 5.21 22.41
C ALA A 63 -2.55 6.43 23.05
N SER A 64 -1.32 6.26 23.53
CA SER A 64 -0.50 7.35 24.07
C SER A 64 -0.05 8.35 23.01
N LYS A 65 0.40 7.88 21.83
CA LYS A 65 0.84 8.73 20.71
C LYS A 65 -0.33 9.39 19.99
N HIS A 66 -1.48 8.73 19.99
CA HIS A 66 -2.69 9.15 19.32
C HIS A 66 -3.83 9.28 20.32
N SER A 67 -3.67 10.20 21.29
CA SER A 67 -4.66 10.47 22.33
C SER A 67 -6.04 10.91 21.81
N ALA A 68 -6.16 11.18 20.51
CA ALA A 68 -7.41 11.47 19.82
C ALA A 68 -8.15 10.21 19.31
N LEU A 69 -7.49 9.06 19.20
CA LEU A 69 -8.08 7.78 18.76
C LEU A 69 -8.69 7.02 19.96
N LEU A 70 -9.63 7.67 20.65
CA LEU A 70 -10.18 7.19 21.92
C LEU A 70 -11.18 6.04 21.77
N ASP A 71 -11.66 5.76 20.56
CA ASP A 71 -12.54 4.63 20.31
C ASP A 71 -11.78 3.40 19.78
N ALA A 72 -12.25 2.23 20.17
CA ALA A 72 -11.62 0.95 19.82
C ALA A 72 -11.57 0.69 18.30
N GLY A 73 -12.46 1.30 17.51
CA GLY A 73 -12.48 1.18 16.06
C GLY A 73 -11.28 1.87 15.42
N SER A 74 -11.07 3.14 15.76
CA SER A 74 -9.91 3.94 15.34
C SER A 74 -8.57 3.28 15.70
N LEU A 75 -8.47 2.69 16.91
CA LEU A 75 -7.28 1.97 17.35
C LEU A 75 -7.03 0.71 16.50
N GLN A 76 -8.09 -0.03 16.17
CA GLN A 76 -8.02 -1.24 15.36
C GLN A 76 -7.62 -0.94 13.90
N GLU A 77 -8.08 0.17 13.34
CA GLU A 77 -7.68 0.62 12.00
C GLU A 77 -6.18 0.95 11.94
N VAL A 78 -5.67 1.70 12.93
CA VAL A 78 -4.24 2.02 13.01
C VAL A 78 -3.40 0.76 13.19
N ARG A 79 -3.83 -0.16 14.08
CA ARG A 79 -3.19 -1.47 14.25
C ARG A 79 -3.16 -2.26 12.94
N THR A 80 -4.26 -2.27 12.21
CA THR A 80 -4.36 -2.96 10.90
C THR A 80 -3.39 -2.37 9.89
N CYS A 81 -3.31 -1.04 9.80
CA CYS A 81 -2.36 -0.34 8.94
C CYS A 81 -0.90 -0.64 9.29
N ILE A 82 -0.56 -0.67 10.58
CA ILE A 82 0.79 -1.02 11.05
C ILE A 82 1.15 -2.46 10.64
N GLU A 83 0.26 -3.42 10.88
CA GLU A 83 0.49 -4.82 10.50
C GLU A 83 0.67 -4.99 8.99
N ILE A 84 -0.13 -4.29 8.18
CA ILE A 84 0.01 -4.29 6.72
C ILE A 84 1.38 -3.72 6.33
N GLY A 85 1.73 -2.54 6.85
CA GLY A 85 3.00 -1.88 6.57
C GLY A 85 4.20 -2.77 6.91
N LEU A 86 4.17 -3.44 8.06
CA LEU A 86 5.20 -4.39 8.49
C LEU A 86 5.32 -5.61 7.57
N LYS A 87 4.20 -6.14 7.06
CA LYS A 87 4.24 -7.26 6.08
C LYS A 87 4.74 -6.82 4.71
N CYS A 88 4.41 -5.61 4.26
CA CYS A 88 4.85 -5.08 2.95
C CYS A 88 6.38 -4.93 2.84
N VAL A 89 7.06 -4.78 3.97
CA VAL A 89 8.52 -4.61 4.06
C VAL A 89 9.22 -5.86 4.58
N ASP A 90 8.53 -7.01 4.58
CA ASP A 90 9.15 -8.27 4.99
C ASP A 90 10.33 -8.60 4.07
N VAL A 91 11.40 -9.11 4.70
CA VAL A 91 12.64 -9.48 4.02
C VAL A 91 12.36 -10.56 2.98
N ASP A 92 11.48 -11.51 3.29
CA ASP A 92 11.02 -12.52 2.35
C ASP A 92 9.90 -11.96 1.47
N GLN A 93 10.17 -11.81 0.18
CA GLN A 93 9.20 -11.29 -0.79
C GLN A 93 7.92 -12.13 -0.87
N ASN A 94 7.98 -13.43 -0.57
CA ASN A 94 6.83 -14.32 -0.64
C ASN A 94 5.88 -14.14 0.55
N LYS A 95 6.32 -13.43 1.60
CA LYS A 95 5.49 -13.09 2.77
C LYS A 95 4.82 -11.73 2.64
N ARG A 96 5.18 -10.96 1.60
CA ARG A 96 4.58 -9.67 1.33
C ARG A 96 3.17 -9.88 0.76
N PRO A 97 2.17 -9.13 1.23
CA PRO A 97 0.81 -9.27 0.76
C PRO A 97 0.67 -8.68 -0.65
N SER A 98 -0.23 -9.27 -1.43
CA SER A 98 -0.74 -8.68 -2.65
C SER A 98 -1.59 -7.43 -2.35
N ILE A 99 -1.76 -6.57 -3.35
CA ILE A 99 -2.64 -5.40 -3.21
C ILE A 99 -4.09 -5.78 -2.89
N VAL A 100 -4.55 -6.94 -3.37
CA VAL A 100 -5.89 -7.45 -3.07
C VAL A 100 -6.04 -7.75 -1.59
N GLU A 101 -5.09 -8.50 -1.00
CA GLU A 101 -5.09 -8.80 0.44
C GLU A 101 -4.98 -7.55 1.31
N ILE A 102 -4.22 -6.53 0.87
CA ILE A 102 -4.14 -5.24 1.55
C ILE A 102 -5.51 -4.55 1.57
N VAL A 103 -6.15 -4.44 0.40
CA VAL A 103 -7.45 -3.76 0.25
C VAL A 103 -8.54 -4.50 1.02
N ASP A 104 -8.57 -5.83 0.96
CA ASP A 104 -9.54 -6.63 1.71
C ASP A 104 -9.36 -6.43 3.22
N LYS A 105 -8.11 -6.49 3.70
CA LYS A 105 -7.82 -6.28 5.13
C LYS A 105 -8.18 -4.86 5.59
N LEU A 106 -7.95 -3.83 4.77
CA LEU A 106 -8.37 -2.45 5.06
C LEU A 106 -9.90 -2.28 5.07
N ASN A 107 -10.61 -3.03 4.22
CA ASN A 107 -12.07 -3.02 4.17
C ASN A 107 -12.70 -3.92 5.26
N GLY A 108 -11.91 -4.51 6.16
CA GLY A 108 -12.41 -5.44 7.19
C GLY A 108 -12.91 -6.77 6.63
N ARG A 109 -12.54 -7.12 5.39
CA ARG A 109 -12.86 -8.39 4.76
C ARG A 109 -11.71 -9.36 5.06
N HIS A 110 -11.99 -10.45 5.76
CA HIS A 110 -11.00 -11.51 5.92
C HIS A 110 -10.74 -12.15 4.55
N ALA A 111 -9.47 -12.17 4.13
CA ALA A 111 -9.03 -13.01 3.03
C ALA A 111 -9.32 -14.49 3.39
N PRO A 112 -9.79 -15.31 2.43
CA PRO A 112 -10.09 -16.73 2.67
C PRO A 112 -8.86 -17.55 3.07
#